data_AF-A0A642C0X8-F1
#
_entry.id   AF-A0A642C0X8-F1
#
_cell.length_a   1.000
_cell.length_b   1.000
_cell.length_c   1.000
_cell.angle_alpha   90.00
_cell.angle_beta   90.00
_cell.angle_gamma   90.00
#
_symmetry.space_group_name_H-M   'P 1'
#
loop_
_entity.id
_entity.type
_entity.pdbx_description
1 polymer ?
#
loop_
_entity_poly.entity_id
_entity_poly.type
_entity_poly.pdbx_seq_one_letter_code
_entity_poly.pdbx_strand_id
1 'polypeptide(L)'
;MEEYISDNSVYARAKSNSMINPKMIGRVLGTLLFIELGMFLLCAGISLGYGEDDYKYFLYTCVINAVAGGLLLLYGRGAENKMSRRDGYCVVTLSWIFFTVFGMLPFYFSGSIDT
;
A
#
# COMPACT_ATOMS: atom_id res chain seq x y z
N MET A 1 -34.09 33.69 -2.09
CA MET A 1 -33.63 32.89 -0.92
C MET A 1 -33.70 31.40 -1.22
N GLU A 2 -34.77 30.92 -1.86
CA GLU A 2 -34.91 29.50 -2.28
C GLU A 2 -33.84 29.04 -3.28
N GLU A 3 -33.39 29.91 -4.18
CA GLU A 3 -32.36 29.61 -5.18
C GLU A 3 -30.97 29.33 -4.55
N TYR A 4 -30.65 29.99 -3.43
CA TYR A 4 -29.40 29.78 -2.67
C TYR A 4 -29.41 28.45 -1.88
N ILE A 5 -30.58 28.03 -1.41
CA ILE A 5 -30.77 26.75 -0.69
C ILE A 5 -30.69 25.58 -1.69
N SER A 6 -31.26 25.76 -2.88
CA SER A 6 -31.16 24.83 -4.02
C SER A 6 -29.71 24.55 -4.39
N ASP A 7 -28.93 25.59 -4.72
CA ASP A 7 -27.53 25.44 -5.13
C ASP A 7 -26.70 24.77 -4.03
N ASN A 8 -26.83 25.21 -2.77
CA ASN A 8 -26.07 24.63 -1.67
C ASN A 8 -26.43 23.16 -1.40
N SER A 9 -27.69 22.76 -1.57
CA SER A 9 -28.11 21.36 -1.45
C SER A 9 -27.58 20.49 -2.60
N VAL A 10 -27.48 21.04 -3.81
CA VAL A 10 -26.91 20.38 -4.99
C VAL A 10 -25.38 20.27 -4.88
N TYR A 11 -24.68 21.32 -4.42
CA TYR A 11 -23.24 21.26 -4.14
C TYR A 11 -22.91 20.32 -2.98
N ALA A 12 -23.69 20.32 -1.90
CA ALA A 12 -23.50 19.41 -0.78
C ALA A 12 -23.70 17.93 -1.18
N ARG A 13 -24.65 17.67 -2.09
CA ARG A 13 -24.92 16.32 -2.62
C ARG A 13 -23.90 15.87 -3.66
N ALA A 14 -23.35 16.78 -4.46
CA ALA A 14 -22.25 16.50 -5.38
C ALA A 14 -20.94 16.20 -4.64
N LYS A 15 -20.71 16.84 -3.48
CA LYS A 15 -19.52 16.66 -2.64
C LYS A 15 -19.50 15.33 -1.87
N SER A 16 -20.64 14.66 -1.71
CA SER A 16 -20.77 13.44 -0.89
C SER A 16 -20.61 12.13 -1.66
N ASN A 17 -20.38 12.16 -2.97
CA ASN A 17 -20.14 10.95 -3.76
C ASN A 17 -18.68 10.95 -4.23
N SER A 18 -17.76 10.70 -3.31
CA SER A 18 -16.42 10.32 -3.72
C SER A 18 -16.55 8.98 -4.45
N MET A 19 -16.62 9.03 -5.79
CA MET A 19 -16.65 7.85 -6.69
C MET A 19 -15.31 7.08 -6.69
N ILE A 20 -14.56 7.17 -5.59
CA ILE A 20 -13.29 6.48 -5.38
C ILE A 20 -13.64 5.20 -4.65
N ASN A 21 -13.14 4.07 -5.13
CA ASN A 21 -13.35 2.76 -4.52
C ASN A 21 -12.13 2.41 -3.65
N PRO A 22 -12.05 2.86 -2.38
CA PRO A 22 -10.89 2.61 -1.53
C PRO A 22 -10.64 1.11 -1.30
N LYS A 23 -11.69 0.28 -1.40
CA LYS A 23 -11.58 -1.18 -1.36
C LYS A 23 -10.79 -1.72 -2.56
N MET A 24 -11.04 -1.21 -3.77
CA MET A 24 -10.32 -1.61 -4.99
C MET A 24 -8.85 -1.21 -4.89
N ILE A 25 -8.61 0.03 -4.44
CA ILE A 25 -7.27 0.59 -4.23
C ILE A 25 -6.49 -0.28 -3.22
N GLY A 26 -7.09 -0.58 -2.06
CA GLY A 26 -6.48 -1.42 -1.04
C GLY A 26 -6.14 -2.83 -1.54
N ARG A 27 -6.98 -3.41 -2.40
CA ARG A 27 -6.71 -4.71 -3.02
C ARG A 27 -5.49 -4.68 -3.92
N VAL A 28 -5.36 -3.67 -4.78
CA VAL A 28 -4.20 -3.55 -5.69
C VAL A 28 -2.93 -3.25 -4.90
N LEU A 29 -2.99 -2.32 -3.94
CA LEU A 29 -1.86 -2.00 -3.06
C LEU A 29 -1.41 -3.23 -2.25
N GLY A 30 -2.36 -4.00 -1.70
CA GLY A 30 -2.06 -5.25 -1.00
C GLY A 30 -1.35 -6.27 -1.88
N THR A 31 -1.79 -6.45 -3.13
CA THR A 31 -1.10 -7.31 -4.10
C THR A 31 0.32 -6.80 -4.40
N LEU A 32 0.51 -5.48 -4.57
CA LEU A 32 1.82 -4.90 -4.82
C LEU A 32 2.79 -5.15 -3.67
N LEU A 33 2.34 -4.99 -2.41
CA LEU A 33 3.12 -5.31 -1.21
C LEU A 33 3.49 -6.79 -1.12
N PHE A 34 2.63 -7.69 -1.58
CA PHE A 34 2.95 -9.13 -1.66
C PHE A 34 4.02 -9.43 -2.71
N ILE A 35 4.05 -8.70 -3.82
CA ILE A 35 5.13 -8.84 -4.82
C ILE A 35 6.45 -8.33 -4.23
N GLU A 36 6.43 -7.20 -3.54
CA GLU A 36 7.60 -6.65 -2.84
C GLU A 36 8.14 -7.63 -1.78
N LEU A 37 7.24 -8.27 -1.02
CA LEU A 37 7.59 -9.34 -0.08
C LEU A 37 8.31 -10.51 -0.76
N GLY A 38 7.84 -10.93 -1.95
CA GLY A 38 8.51 -11.98 -2.73
C GLY A 38 9.94 -11.58 -3.12
N MET A 39 10.15 -10.31 -3.47
CA MET A 39 11.49 -9.77 -3.76
C MET A 39 12.38 -9.73 -2.51
N PHE A 40 11.85 -9.35 -1.35
CA PHE A 40 12.62 -9.39 -0.09
C PHE A 40 12.95 -10.81 0.36
N LEU A 41 12.06 -11.79 0.13
CA LEU A 41 12.38 -13.20 0.37
C LEU A 41 13.51 -13.69 -0.53
N LEU A 42 13.58 -13.24 -1.79
CA LEU A 42 14.73 -13.51 -2.66
C LEU A 42 16.01 -12.92 -2.09
N CYS A 43 15.99 -11.65 -1.65
CA CYS A 43 17.14 -11.02 -0.99
C CYS A 43 17.58 -11.78 0.27
N ALA A 44 16.63 -12.20 1.11
CA ALA A 44 16.91 -13.02 2.30
C ALA A 44 17.54 -14.38 1.92
N GLY A 45 17.07 -15.01 0.85
CA GLY A 45 17.62 -16.28 0.36
C GLY A 45 19.06 -16.16 -0.15
N ILE A 46 19.38 -15.05 -0.84
CA ILE A 46 20.76 -14.77 -1.27
C ILE A 46 21.67 -14.49 -0.06
N SER A 47 21.20 -13.70 0.92
CA SER A 47 21.95 -13.42 2.15
C SER A 47 22.24 -14.68 2.96
N LEU A 48 21.27 -15.60 3.08
CA LEU A 48 21.46 -16.93 3.67
C LEU A 48 22.52 -17.76 2.92
N GLY A 49 22.57 -17.68 1.59
CA GLY A 49 23.59 -18.35 0.77
C GLY A 49 25.00 -17.80 0.97
N TYR A 50 25.12 -16.51 1.29
CA TYR A 50 26.39 -15.84 1.63
C TYR A 50 26.80 -16.05 3.11
N GLY A 51 25.89 -16.52 3.97
CA GLY A 51 26.16 -16.73 5.39
C GLY A 51 26.21 -15.44 6.21
N GLU A 52 25.69 -14.33 5.68
CA GLU A 52 25.59 -13.07 6.41
C GLU A 52 24.39 -13.07 7.35
N ASP A 53 24.57 -12.56 8.58
CA ASP A 53 23.51 -12.49 9.59
C ASP A 53 22.38 -11.49 9.25
N ASP A 54 22.55 -10.69 8.20
CA ASP A 54 21.61 -9.66 7.75
C ASP A 54 20.26 -10.23 7.26
N TYR A 55 20.18 -11.53 6.96
CA TYR A 55 18.94 -12.20 6.60
C TYR A 55 17.82 -11.98 7.63
N LYS A 56 18.16 -11.79 8.92
CA LYS A 56 17.20 -11.55 10.00
C LYS A 56 16.41 -10.27 9.78
N TYR A 57 17.06 -9.20 9.30
CA TYR A 57 16.43 -7.90 9.05
C TYR A 57 15.52 -7.92 7.83
N PHE A 58 15.92 -8.66 6.79
CA PHE A 58 15.05 -8.95 5.65
C PHE A 58 13.84 -9.78 6.08
N LEU A 59 14.01 -10.77 6.97
CA LEU A 59 12.91 -11.58 7.49
C LEU A 59 11.90 -10.75 8.30
N TYR A 60 12.38 -9.85 9.18
CA TYR A 60 11.51 -8.92 9.91
C TYR A 60 10.72 -8.02 8.97
N THR A 61 11.40 -7.46 7.96
CA THR A 61 10.75 -6.63 6.95
C THR A 61 9.70 -7.43 6.16
N CYS A 62 10.00 -8.68 5.78
CA CYS A 62 9.05 -9.58 5.15
C CYS A 62 7.82 -9.81 6.03
N VAL A 63 7.97 -10.06 7.35
CA VAL A 63 6.82 -10.24 8.24
C VAL A 63 5.96 -8.97 8.28
N ILE A 64 6.59 -7.80 8.37
CA ILE A 64 5.87 -6.51 8.39
C ILE A 64 5.13 -6.28 7.07
N ASN A 65 5.78 -6.53 5.92
CA ASN A 65 5.17 -6.41 4.60
C ASN A 65 4.03 -7.43 4.40
N ALA A 66 4.17 -8.66 4.91
CA ALA A 66 3.14 -9.69 4.87
C ALA A 66 1.89 -9.26 5.64
N VAL A 67 2.08 -8.72 6.84
CA VAL A 67 0.98 -8.26 7.69
C VAL A 67 0.32 -7.04 7.06
N ALA A 68 1.09 -6.05 6.62
CA ALA A 68 0.56 -4.84 5.98
C ALA A 68 -0.20 -5.17 4.67
N GLY A 69 0.43 -5.95 3.78
CA GLY A 69 -0.18 -6.40 2.53
C GLY A 69 -1.41 -7.29 2.77
N GLY A 70 -1.36 -8.16 3.77
CA GLY A 70 -2.47 -9.01 4.20
C GLY A 70 -3.66 -8.20 4.71
N LEU A 71 -3.43 -7.22 5.58
CA LEU A 71 -4.47 -6.31 6.08
C LEU A 71 -5.10 -5.51 4.93
N LEU A 72 -4.29 -5.01 3.99
CA LEU A 72 -4.77 -4.30 2.80
C LEU A 72 -5.60 -5.19 1.87
N LEU A 73 -5.19 -6.45 1.66
CA LEU A 73 -5.97 -7.43 0.89
C LEU A 73 -7.29 -7.78 1.58
N LEU A 74 -7.29 -7.95 2.90
CA LEU A 74 -8.50 -8.19 3.69
C LEU A 74 -9.44 -6.99 3.65
N TYR A 75 -8.91 -5.78 3.73
CA TYR A 75 -9.68 -4.54 3.60
C TYR A 75 -10.26 -4.36 2.18
N GLY A 76 -9.52 -4.78 1.15
CA GLY A 76 -9.96 -4.79 -0.24
C GLY A 76 -10.89 -5.95 -0.61
N ARG A 77 -11.17 -6.87 0.32
CA ARG A 77 -12.01 -8.04 0.09
C ARG A 77 -13.48 -7.60 -0.04
N GLY A 78 -14.01 -7.70 -1.26
CA GLY A 78 -15.37 -7.24 -1.59
C GLY A 78 -15.42 -5.90 -2.32
N ALA A 79 -14.31 -5.45 -2.91
CA ALA A 79 -14.34 -4.35 -3.87
C ALA A 79 -15.17 -4.71 -5.12
N GLU A 80 -16.08 -3.82 -5.54
CA GLU A 80 -16.66 -3.89 -6.88
C GLU A 80 -15.56 -3.73 -7.93
N ASN A 81 -15.57 -4.56 -8.98
CA ASN A 81 -14.64 -4.49 -10.12
C ASN A 81 -14.90 -3.26 -11.03
N LYS A 82 -15.28 -2.12 -10.44
CA LYS A 82 -15.42 -0.85 -11.14
C LYS A 82 -14.19 -0.01 -10.86
N MET A 83 -13.16 -0.21 -11.68
CA MET A 83 -11.96 0.62 -11.65
C MET A 83 -12.25 1.95 -12.35
N SER A 84 -12.27 3.05 -11.60
CA SER A 84 -12.29 4.38 -12.18
C SER A 84 -10.87 4.84 -12.53
N ARG A 85 -10.73 5.74 -13.52
CA ARG A 85 -9.43 6.37 -13.84
C ARG A 85 -8.79 7.04 -12.62
N ARG A 86 -9.63 7.61 -11.73
CA ARG A 86 -9.20 8.23 -10.46
C ARG A 86 -8.58 7.22 -9.49
N ASP A 87 -9.15 6.01 -9.40
CA ASP A 87 -8.62 4.95 -8.54
C ASP A 87 -7.22 4.55 -9.00
N GLY A 88 -6.99 4.47 -10.32
CA GLY A 88 -5.68 4.19 -10.90
C GLY A 88 -4.61 5.21 -10.51
N TYR A 89 -4.92 6.51 -10.60
CA TYR A 89 -3.97 7.55 -10.17
C TYR A 89 -3.64 7.45 -8.68
N CYS A 90 -4.64 7.20 -7.83
CA CYS A 90 -4.42 7.02 -6.39
C CYS A 90 -3.60 5.77 -6.08
N VAL A 91 -3.83 4.64 -6.76
CA VAL A 91 -3.04 3.42 -6.57
C VAL A 91 -1.57 3.68 -6.87
N VAL A 92 -1.27 4.36 -7.99
CA VAL A 92 0.11 4.62 -8.38
C VAL A 92 0.82 5.54 -7.39
N THR A 93 0.18 6.64 -6.96
CA THR A 93 0.83 7.56 -6.01
C THR A 93 1.02 6.91 -4.65
N LEU A 94 0.02 6.16 -4.15
CA LEU A 94 0.13 5.43 -2.90
C LEU A 94 1.19 4.32 -3.02
N SER A 95 1.24 3.56 -4.11
CA SER A 95 2.23 2.49 -4.26
C SER A 95 3.66 3.02 -4.16
N TRP A 96 3.95 4.19 -4.72
CA TRP A 96 5.26 4.84 -4.57
C TRP A 96 5.59 5.17 -3.11
N ILE A 97 4.63 5.72 -2.36
CA ILE A 97 4.81 6.04 -0.93
C ILE A 97 5.07 4.76 -0.14
N PHE A 98 4.25 3.73 -0.33
CA PHE A 98 4.42 2.44 0.32
C PHE A 98 5.78 1.84 -0.03
N PHE A 99 6.13 1.71 -1.31
CA PHE A 99 7.42 1.16 -1.73
C PHE A 99 8.62 1.92 -1.15
N THR A 100 8.51 3.24 -0.97
CA THR A 100 9.59 4.01 -0.33
C THR A 100 9.72 3.67 1.16
N VAL A 101 8.59 3.61 1.88
CA VAL A 101 8.54 3.34 3.33
C VAL A 101 8.92 1.89 3.65
N PHE A 102 8.42 0.92 2.90
CA PHE A 102 8.72 -0.50 3.09
C PHE A 102 10.07 -0.89 2.47
N GLY A 103 10.47 -0.24 1.38
CA GLY A 103 11.79 -0.35 0.75
C GLY A 103 12.95 0.06 1.66
N MET A 104 12.74 1.06 2.53
CA MET A 104 13.77 1.52 3.46
C MET A 104 13.86 0.70 4.75
N LEU A 105 12.82 -0.07 5.10
CA LEU A 105 12.78 -0.85 6.35
C LEU A 105 13.97 -1.80 6.57
N PRO A 106 14.40 -2.61 5.57
CA PRO A 106 15.49 -3.55 5.77
C PRO A 106 16.83 -2.82 5.96
N PHE A 107 17.03 -1.68 5.29
CA PHE A 107 18.22 -0.83 5.49
C PHE A 107 18.22 -0.16 6.86
N TYR A 108 17.06 0.26 7.36
CA TYR A 108 16.94 0.86 8.68
C TYR A 108 17.23 -0.15 9.79
N PHE A 109 16.77 -1.40 9.63
CA PHE A 109 17.01 -2.46 10.61
C PHE A 109 18.41 -3.10 10.50
N SER A 110 19.02 -3.16 9.32
CA SER A 110 20.39 -3.68 9.12
C SER A 110 21.47 -2.86 9.86
N GLY A 111 21.10 -1.72 10.48
CA GLY A 111 22.03 -0.97 11.33
C GLY A 111 23.11 -0.25 10.54
N SER A 112 22.96 -0.13 9.21
CA SER A 112 23.87 0.65 8.35
C SER A 112 23.81 2.15 8.64
N ILE A 113 22.82 2.59 9.43
CA ILE A 113 22.68 3.95 9.95
C ILE A 113 22.96 3.87 11.45
N ASP A 114 24.25 3.89 11.78
CA ASP A 114 24.75 4.08 13.14
C ASP A 114 24.33 5.48 13.62
N THR A 115 23.86 5.60 14.87
CA THR A 115 23.66 6.90 15.56
C THR A 115 24.72 7.05 16.62
#